data_AF-A0A7C2LJC4-F1
#
_entry.id   AF-A0A7C2LJC4-F1
#
_cell.length_a   1.000
_cell.length_b   1.000
_cell.length_c   1.000
_cell.angle_alpha   90.00
_cell.angle_beta   90.00
_cell.angle_gamma   90.00
#
_symmetry.space_group_name_H-M   'P 1'
#
loop_
_entity.id
_entity.type
_entity.pdbx_description
1 polymer ?
#
loop_
_entity_poly.entity_id
_entity_poly.type
_entity_poly.pdbx_seq_one_letter_code
_entity_poly.pdbx_strand_id
1 'polypeptide(L)'
;MIMNRILKIITYIIIAMTGMLLAFLFFFQRDISETDLRAESFLNIDDLSDCQPYNYRFDHISEVSYSVEWQTKEECYGYVKFGDSRASLTRTASEDGGIKKRKNHKVILENLRQRQTYYLTVLSGEIEYGNDGIPWSFQTGTKY
;
A
#
# COMPACT_ATOMS: atom_id res chain seq x y z
N MET A 1 -2.34 51.25 55.52
CA MET A 1 -3.46 50.26 55.52
C MET A 1 -4.03 50.01 54.12
N ILE A 2 -4.27 51.06 53.31
CA ILE A 2 -4.78 50.95 51.93
C ILE A 2 -3.82 50.24 50.96
N MET A 3 -2.50 50.53 51.06
CA MET A 3 -1.47 49.95 50.19
C MET A 3 -1.39 48.40 50.26
N ASN A 4 -1.58 47.81 51.44
CA ASN A 4 -1.59 46.35 51.61
C ASN A 4 -2.87 45.70 51.02
N ARG A 5 -3.99 46.43 51.00
CA ARG A 5 -5.22 45.96 50.36
C ARG A 5 -5.08 45.95 48.83
N ILE A 6 -4.47 47.00 48.27
CA ILE A 6 -4.20 47.09 46.83
C ILE A 6 -3.21 46.00 46.39
N LEU A 7 -2.14 45.79 47.17
CA LEU A 7 -1.14 44.76 46.87
C LEU A 7 -1.77 43.36 46.81
N LYS A 8 -2.64 43.03 47.78
CA LYS A 8 -3.37 41.75 47.78
C LYS A 8 -4.27 41.58 46.55
N ILE A 9 -4.98 42.63 46.14
CA ILE A 9 -5.85 42.59 44.95
C ILE A 9 -5.02 42.30 43.70
N ILE A 10 -3.87 42.96 43.54
CA ILE A 10 -2.95 42.71 42.41
C ILE A 10 -2.45 41.26 42.42
N THR A 11 -2.07 40.75 43.59
CA THR A 11 -1.63 39.35 43.72
C THR A 11 -2.73 38.35 43.30
N TYR A 12 -3.98 38.57 43.70
CA TYR A 12 -5.09 37.71 43.28
C TYR A 12 -5.34 37.74 41.78
N ILE A 13 -5.22 38.90 41.13
CA ILE A 13 -5.38 39.04 39.68
C ILE A 13 -4.29 38.26 38.93
N ILE A 14 -3.03 38.34 39.38
CA ILE A 14 -1.91 37.61 38.77
C ILE A 14 -2.12 36.09 38.89
N ILE A 15 -2.55 35.60 40.05
CA ILE A 15 -2.84 34.18 40.25
C ILE A 15 -3.99 33.71 39.33
N ALA A 16 -5.05 34.52 39.19
CA ALA A 16 -6.16 34.20 38.30
C ALA A 16 -5.73 34.15 36.82
N MET A 17 -4.92 35.12 36.36
CA MET A 17 -4.42 35.16 34.98
C MET A 17 -3.47 34.00 34.67
N THR A 18 -2.56 33.67 35.58
CA THR A 18 -1.62 32.56 35.40
C THR A 18 -2.35 31.21 35.39
N GLY A 19 -3.35 31.03 36.25
CA GLY A 19 -4.23 29.86 36.22
C GLY A 19 -5.01 29.73 34.91
N MET A 20 -5.53 30.84 34.38
CA MET A 20 -6.26 30.86 33.11
C MET A 20 -5.35 30.57 31.92
N LEU A 21 -4.11 31.07 31.91
CA LEU A 21 -3.11 30.77 30.88
C LEU A 21 -2.72 29.29 30.89
N LEU A 22 -2.50 28.70 32.07
CA LEU A 22 -2.20 27.28 32.21
C LEU A 22 -3.36 26.39 31.76
N ALA A 23 -4.60 26.78 32.09
CA ALA A 23 -5.79 26.10 31.59
C ALA A 23 -5.88 26.20 30.06
N PHE A 24 -5.67 27.39 29.49
CA PHE A 24 -5.66 27.59 28.05
C PHE A 24 -4.61 26.72 27.36
N LEU A 25 -3.37 26.68 27.85
CA LEU A 25 -2.32 25.82 27.29
C LEU A 25 -2.66 24.33 27.39
N PHE A 26 -3.30 23.90 28.49
CA PHE A 26 -3.76 22.51 28.65
C PHE A 26 -4.90 22.15 27.68
N PHE A 27 -5.86 23.06 27.46
CA PHE A 27 -6.91 22.87 26.45
C PHE A 27 -6.34 22.91 25.03
N PHE A 28 -5.40 23.81 24.75
CA PHE A 28 -4.73 23.91 23.44
C PHE A 28 -3.88 22.67 23.13
N GLN A 29 -3.22 22.08 24.13
CA GLN A 29 -2.51 20.80 23.96
C GLN A 29 -3.47 19.64 23.71
N ARG A 30 -4.68 19.66 24.27
CA ARG A 30 -5.70 18.64 24.01
C ARG A 30 -6.24 18.69 22.57
N ASP A 31 -6.47 19.88 22.03
CA ASP A 31 -6.98 20.03 20.65
C ASP A 31 -5.99 19.53 19.57
N ILE A 32 -4.68 19.63 19.81
CA ILE A 32 -3.64 19.21 18.84
C ILE A 32 -3.44 17.68 18.84
N SER A 33 -3.85 16.96 19.89
CA SER A 33 -3.58 15.53 20.01
C SER A 33 -4.64 14.61 19.40
N GLU A 34 -5.85 15.10 19.11
CA GLU A 34 -6.97 14.26 18.64
C GLU A 34 -7.38 14.51 17.19
N THR A 35 -6.80 15.50 16.50
CA THR A 35 -7.29 15.96 15.19
C THR A 35 -6.42 15.64 13.99
N ASP A 36 -5.34 14.85 14.13
CA ASP A 36 -4.40 14.58 13.01
C ASP A 36 -4.24 13.09 12.60
N LEU A 37 -5.21 12.23 12.94
CA LEU A 37 -5.21 10.81 12.54
C LEU A 37 -6.51 10.37 11.84
N ARG A 38 -7.13 11.29 11.09
CA ARG A 38 -8.24 10.96 10.17
C ARG A 38 -7.93 11.44 8.76
N ALA A 39 -6.78 11.05 8.25
CA ALA A 39 -6.69 10.79 6.82
C ALA A 39 -7.64 9.61 6.55
N GLU A 40 -8.86 9.93 6.13
CA GLU A 40 -9.92 9.00 5.77
C GLU A 40 -9.35 7.85 4.94
N SER A 41 -9.60 6.62 5.39
CA SER A 41 -9.22 5.39 4.73
C SER A 41 -10.05 5.23 3.45
N PHE A 42 -9.55 5.75 2.33
CA PHE A 42 -10.14 5.53 1.00
C PHE A 42 -9.97 4.08 0.50
N LEU A 43 -9.28 3.23 1.25
CA LEU A 43 -9.12 1.80 1.01
C LEU A 43 -9.59 1.04 2.24
N ASN A 44 -10.60 0.17 2.08
CA ASN A 44 -10.96 -0.81 3.11
C ASN A 44 -9.75 -1.74 3.29
N ILE A 45 -9.00 -1.56 4.38
CA ILE A 45 -7.78 -2.32 4.67
C ILE A 45 -8.05 -3.84 4.64
N ASP A 46 -9.26 -4.25 4.99
CA ASP A 46 -9.70 -5.64 4.93
C ASP A 46 -9.75 -6.21 3.50
N ASP A 47 -10.21 -5.43 2.52
CA ASP A 47 -10.32 -5.86 1.11
C ASP A 47 -8.93 -5.99 0.45
N LEU A 48 -7.99 -5.13 0.86
CA LEU A 48 -6.60 -5.23 0.44
C LEU A 48 -5.91 -6.46 1.03
N SER A 49 -6.23 -6.80 2.29
CA SER A 49 -5.71 -7.99 2.93
C SER A 49 -6.22 -9.27 2.26
N ASP A 50 -7.46 -9.30 1.76
CA ASP A 50 -8.05 -10.50 1.20
C ASP A 50 -7.56 -10.81 -0.22
N CYS A 51 -7.27 -9.77 -1.01
CA CYS A 51 -6.66 -9.88 -2.34
C CYS A 51 -5.14 -9.87 -2.36
N GLN A 52 -4.48 -9.89 -1.19
CA GLN A 52 -3.04 -10.02 -1.11
C GLN A 52 -2.58 -11.40 -1.63
N PRO A 53 -1.74 -11.44 -2.68
CA PRO A 53 -1.26 -12.70 -3.22
C PRO A 53 -0.30 -13.42 -2.27
N TYR A 54 -0.38 -14.74 -2.25
CA TYR A 54 0.57 -15.64 -1.59
C TYR A 54 0.85 -16.88 -2.45
N ASN A 55 1.85 -17.69 -2.08
CA ASN A 55 2.27 -18.91 -2.77
C ASN A 55 2.57 -18.71 -4.26
N TYR A 56 3.36 -17.71 -4.60
CA TYR A 56 3.79 -17.47 -5.97
C TYR A 56 4.54 -18.67 -6.55
N ARG A 57 4.20 -19.04 -7.79
CA ARG A 57 4.94 -20.01 -8.61
C ARG A 57 5.22 -19.39 -9.97
N PHE A 58 6.47 -19.50 -10.40
CA PHE A 58 6.95 -18.94 -11.65
C PHE A 58 7.64 -20.04 -12.45
N ASP A 59 7.18 -20.29 -13.68
CA ASP A 59 7.62 -21.44 -14.46
C ASP A 59 7.78 -21.09 -15.94
N HIS A 60 8.80 -21.66 -16.59
CA HIS A 60 8.96 -21.58 -18.04
C HIS A 60 8.04 -22.59 -18.73
N ILE A 61 7.09 -22.11 -19.53
CA ILE A 61 6.25 -22.99 -20.35
C ILE A 61 7.02 -23.37 -21.64
N SER A 62 7.67 -22.40 -22.26
CA SER A 62 8.50 -22.58 -23.46
C SER A 62 9.62 -21.53 -23.50
N GLU A 63 10.39 -21.52 -24.59
CA GLU A 63 11.42 -20.48 -24.82
C GLU A 63 10.82 -19.08 -25.02
N VAL A 64 9.52 -18.99 -25.31
CA VAL A 64 8.81 -17.74 -25.63
C VAL A 64 7.57 -17.51 -24.76
N SER A 65 7.39 -18.32 -23.70
CA SER A 65 6.28 -18.19 -22.77
C SER A 65 6.63 -18.53 -21.32
N TYR A 66 5.95 -17.86 -20.40
CA TYR A 66 6.20 -17.94 -18.96
C TYR A 66 4.88 -17.94 -18.19
N SER A 67 4.73 -18.79 -17.19
CA SER A 67 3.56 -18.79 -16.31
C SER A 67 3.86 -18.14 -14.97
N VAL A 68 2.89 -17.39 -14.50
CA VAL A 68 2.83 -16.82 -13.15
C VAL A 68 1.55 -17.32 -12.49
N GLU A 69 1.69 -18.00 -11.36
CA GLU A 69 0.58 -18.55 -10.58
C GLU A 69 0.67 -18.03 -9.15
N TRP A 70 -0.47 -17.74 -8.53
CA TRP A 70 -0.56 -17.33 -7.12
C TRP A 70 -1.96 -17.63 -6.55
N GLN A 71 -2.12 -17.40 -5.25
CA GLN A 71 -3.37 -17.58 -4.54
C GLN A 71 -3.75 -16.33 -3.74
N THR A 72 -5.04 -16.13 -3.52
CA THR A 72 -5.61 -15.08 -2.67
C THR A 72 -6.61 -15.70 -1.68
N LYS A 73 -6.91 -14.98 -0.60
CA LYS A 73 -7.83 -15.47 0.44
C LYS A 73 -9.27 -15.47 -0.07
N GLU A 74 -9.65 -14.43 -0.80
CA GLU A 74 -10.96 -14.30 -1.46
C GLU A 74 -10.88 -14.20 -2.98
N GLU A 75 -12.04 -14.21 -3.64
CA GLU A 75 -12.11 -14.13 -5.10
C GLU A 75 -11.75 -12.72 -5.60
N CYS A 76 -10.60 -12.61 -6.27
CA CYS A 76 -10.04 -11.34 -6.73
C CYS A 76 -9.82 -11.36 -8.24
N TYR A 77 -9.66 -10.19 -8.86
CA TYR A 77 -9.19 -10.13 -10.24
C TYR A 77 -7.67 -10.28 -10.27
N GLY A 78 -7.14 -10.99 -11.26
CA GLY A 78 -5.70 -11.18 -11.44
C GLY A 78 -5.20 -10.72 -12.80
N TYR A 79 -4.10 -9.99 -12.81
CA TYR A 79 -3.37 -9.63 -14.02
C TYR A 79 -1.86 -9.62 -13.75
N VAL A 80 -1.07 -9.68 -14.82
CA VAL A 80 0.38 -9.46 -14.74
C VAL A 80 0.75 -8.32 -15.68
N LYS A 81 1.45 -7.31 -15.14
CA LYS A 81 2.14 -6.32 -15.96
C LYS A 81 3.56 -6.78 -16.17
N PHE A 82 4.08 -6.62 -17.38
CA PHE A 82 5.42 -7.05 -17.72
C PHE A 82 6.04 -6.22 -18.84
N GLY A 83 7.37 -6.28 -18.95
CA GLY A 83 8.12 -5.51 -19.93
C GLY A 83 9.60 -5.90 -19.96
N ASP A 84 10.34 -5.41 -20.94
CA ASP A 84 11.80 -5.56 -21.06
C ASP A 84 12.59 -4.47 -20.31
N SER A 85 11.89 -3.48 -19.74
CA SER A 85 12.44 -2.43 -18.88
C SER A 85 11.83 -2.49 -17.49
N ARG A 86 12.69 -2.53 -16.46
CA ARG A 86 12.28 -2.49 -15.05
C ARG A 86 11.49 -1.23 -14.70
N ALA A 87 11.82 -0.11 -15.33
CA ALA A 87 11.18 1.18 -15.06
C ALA A 87 9.84 1.35 -15.79
N SER A 88 9.52 0.46 -16.74
CA SER A 88 8.34 0.62 -17.59
C SER A 88 7.80 -0.74 -18.04
N LEU A 89 6.78 -1.23 -17.34
CA LEU A 89 6.05 -2.45 -17.69
C LEU A 89 4.90 -2.08 -18.64
N THR A 90 5.13 -2.19 -19.95
CA THR A 90 4.21 -1.69 -20.99
C THR A 90 3.16 -2.71 -21.45
N ARG A 91 3.30 -3.98 -21.06
CA ARG A 91 2.40 -5.06 -21.47
C ARG A 91 1.59 -5.55 -20.28
N THR A 92 0.35 -5.93 -20.52
CA THR A 92 -0.53 -6.54 -19.51
C THR A 92 -1.07 -7.86 -20.05
N ALA A 93 -1.04 -8.90 -19.23
CA ALA A 93 -1.65 -10.19 -19.49
C ALA A 93 -2.76 -10.46 -18.45
N SER A 94 -3.89 -10.99 -18.91
CA SER A 94 -5.00 -11.42 -18.06
C SER A 94 -4.90 -12.89 -17.71
N GLU A 95 -5.73 -13.34 -16.77
CA GLU A 95 -5.83 -14.75 -16.41
C GLU A 95 -6.25 -15.65 -17.58
N ASP A 96 -5.79 -16.90 -17.50
CA ASP A 96 -6.22 -17.97 -18.38
C ASP A 96 -7.73 -18.26 -18.19
N GLY A 97 -8.47 -18.28 -19.30
CA GLY A 97 -9.94 -18.34 -19.30
C GLY A 97 -10.64 -17.00 -19.04
N GLY A 98 -9.93 -15.87 -19.09
CA GLY A 98 -10.49 -14.52 -19.15
C GLY A 98 -10.71 -13.83 -17.82
N ILE A 99 -11.28 -12.61 -17.88
CA ILE A 99 -11.47 -11.71 -16.73
C ILE A 99 -12.60 -12.21 -15.83
N LYS A 100 -12.25 -12.91 -14.76
CA LYS A 100 -13.18 -13.37 -13.72
C LYS A 100 -12.50 -13.28 -12.36
N LYS A 101 -13.27 -13.16 -11.29
CA LYS A 101 -12.73 -13.25 -9.94
C LYS A 101 -12.45 -14.71 -9.59
N ARG A 102 -11.30 -14.99 -8.98
CA ARG A 102 -10.88 -16.34 -8.57
C ARG A 102 -10.02 -16.27 -7.31
N LYS A 103 -9.84 -17.39 -6.62
CA LYS A 103 -8.86 -17.55 -5.53
C LYS A 103 -7.52 -18.11 -5.99
N ASN A 104 -7.54 -18.89 -7.08
CA ASN A 104 -6.36 -19.48 -7.69
C ASN A 104 -6.16 -18.81 -9.05
N HIS A 105 -5.00 -18.20 -9.22
CA HIS A 105 -4.68 -17.37 -10.35
C HIS A 105 -3.61 -18.01 -11.21
N LYS A 106 -3.78 -17.87 -12.52
CA LYS A 106 -2.80 -18.31 -13.51
C LYS A 106 -2.82 -17.37 -14.69
N VAL A 107 -1.67 -16.76 -14.96
CA VAL A 107 -1.45 -15.88 -16.10
C VAL A 107 -0.33 -16.44 -16.95
N ILE A 108 -0.56 -16.52 -18.25
CA ILE A 108 0.44 -16.96 -19.23
C ILE A 108 0.94 -15.73 -19.99
N LEU A 109 2.24 -15.48 -19.90
CA LEU A 109 2.94 -14.46 -20.68
C LEU A 109 3.38 -15.08 -21.99
N GLU A 110 2.82 -14.62 -23.10
CA GLU A 110 3.11 -15.12 -24.45
C GLU A 110 3.87 -14.10 -25.29
N ASN A 111 4.30 -14.52 -26.49
CA ASN A 111 4.98 -13.65 -27.45
C ASN A 111 6.21 -12.95 -26.82
N LEU A 112 6.99 -13.71 -26.06
CA LEU A 112 8.25 -13.23 -25.51
C LEU A 112 9.37 -13.49 -26.51
N ARG A 113 10.36 -12.60 -26.54
CA ARG A 113 11.60 -12.85 -27.29
C ARG A 113 12.44 -13.85 -26.52
N GLN A 114 13.15 -14.75 -27.20
CA GLN A 114 14.07 -15.69 -26.56
C GLN A 114 15.32 -14.98 -26.05
N ARG A 115 15.97 -15.57 -25.02
CA ARG A 115 17.23 -15.07 -24.43
C ARG A 115 17.17 -13.62 -23.97
N GLN A 116 15.97 -13.16 -23.59
CA GLN A 116 15.69 -11.78 -23.21
C GLN A 116 15.25 -11.73 -21.75
N THR A 117 15.79 -10.76 -21.01
CA THR A 117 15.34 -10.47 -19.65
C THR A 117 14.05 -9.65 -19.69
N TYR A 118 13.07 -10.09 -18.93
CA TYR A 118 11.81 -9.42 -18.69
C TYR A 118 11.63 -9.16 -17.20
N TYR A 119 10.79 -8.17 -16.90
CA TYR A 119 10.37 -7.79 -15.57
C TYR A 119 8.87 -7.91 -15.47
N LEU A 120 8.35 -8.25 -14.28
CA LEU A 120 6.92 -8.38 -14.06
C LEU A 120 6.49 -7.95 -12.65
N THR A 121 5.23 -7.54 -12.55
CA THR A 121 4.47 -7.34 -11.31
C THR A 121 3.11 -8.01 -11.44
N VAL A 122 2.54 -8.41 -10.30
CA VAL A 122 1.22 -9.02 -10.22
C VAL A 122 0.24 -7.95 -9.77
N LEU A 123 -0.80 -7.69 -10.56
CA LEU A 123 -1.93 -6.85 -10.14
C LEU A 123 -3.03 -7.78 -9.61
N SER A 124 -3.33 -7.67 -8.32
CA SER A 124 -4.35 -8.47 -7.65
C SER A 124 -5.36 -7.55 -6.96
N GLY A 125 -6.63 -7.67 -7.34
CA GLY A 125 -7.63 -6.64 -7.02
C GLY A 125 -7.25 -5.31 -7.65
N GLU A 126 -6.95 -4.31 -6.82
CA GLU A 126 -6.53 -2.97 -7.25
C GLU A 126 -5.06 -2.65 -6.90
N ILE A 127 -4.34 -3.58 -6.27
CA ILE A 127 -2.95 -3.37 -5.84
C ILE A 127 -1.98 -4.10 -6.76
N GLU A 128 -0.88 -3.42 -7.07
CA GLU A 128 0.25 -3.97 -7.79
C GLU A 128 1.32 -4.48 -6.79
N TYR A 129 1.73 -5.73 -6.97
CA TYR A 129 2.65 -6.46 -6.12
C TYR A 129 3.93 -6.81 -6.89
N GLY A 130 5.06 -6.62 -6.22
CA GLY A 130 6.39 -7.05 -6.62
C GLY A 130 7.09 -7.75 -5.46
N ASN A 131 8.35 -8.12 -5.65
CA ASN A 131 9.24 -8.53 -4.56
C ASN A 131 9.59 -7.29 -3.72
N ASP A 132 8.87 -7.09 -2.61
CA ASP A 132 9.00 -5.90 -1.75
C ASP A 132 8.79 -4.58 -2.53
N GLY A 133 7.80 -4.58 -3.42
CA GLY A 133 7.49 -3.43 -4.29
C GLY A 133 8.40 -3.30 -5.52
N ILE A 134 9.37 -4.20 -5.70
CA ILE A 134 10.26 -4.22 -6.87
C ILE A 134 9.79 -5.29 -7.86
N PRO A 135 9.69 -5.01 -9.18
CA PRO A 135 9.34 -6.03 -10.16
C PRO A 135 10.28 -7.25 -10.12
N TRP A 136 9.71 -8.46 -10.20
CA TRP A 136 10.50 -9.67 -10.42
C TRP A 136 11.16 -9.63 -11.79
N SER A 137 12.24 -10.39 -11.97
CA SER A 137 12.90 -10.53 -13.27
C SER A 137 13.10 -12.00 -13.63
N PHE A 138 12.94 -12.32 -14.91
CA PHE A 138 13.22 -13.64 -15.46
C PHE A 138 13.86 -13.50 -16.85
N GLN A 139 14.60 -14.52 -17.28
CA GLN A 139 15.17 -14.56 -18.63
C GLN A 139 14.54 -15.70 -19.41
N THR A 140 14.03 -15.42 -20.60
CA THR A 140 13.51 -16.43 -21.51
C THR A 140 14.65 -17.25 -22.12
N GLY A 141 14.40 -18.49 -22.52
CA GLY A 141 15.29 -19.19 -23.45
C GLY A 141 15.84 -20.55 -23.03
N THR A 142 15.34 -21.22 -22.00
CA THR A 142 15.49 -22.69 -21.91
C THR A 142 14.44 -23.30 -20.98
N LYS A 143 13.72 -24.31 -21.45
CA LYS A 143 13.04 -25.28 -20.57
C LYS A 143 14.08 -26.35 -20.28
N TYR A 144 14.55 -26.44 -19.04
CA TYR A 144 15.45 -27.51 -18.60
C TYR A 144 14.73 -28.85 -18.60
#